data_AF-A0A0N8W2H9-F1
#
_entry.id   AF-A0A0N8W2H9-F1
#
_cell.length_a   1.000
_cell.length_b   1.000
_cell.length_c   1.000
_cell.angle_alpha   90.00
_cell.angle_beta   90.00
_cell.angle_gamma   90.00
#
_symmetry.space_group_name_H-M   'P 1'
#
loop_
_entity.id
_entity.type
_entity.pdbx_description
1 polymer ?
#
loop_
_entity_poly.entity_id
_entity_poly.type
_entity_poly.pdbx_seq_one_letter_code
_entity_poly.pdbx_strand_id
1 'polypeptide(L)'
;MISNWNSEHAWTYEIDPILEALFRYIDSLSLPETPYVTGRPPVSKKSLLKCFFLKTYFSIDSLRKLVRILQRFRCFQRACGLGEVPHLSTFSRAAKWFREQGFPVFHAQLLKDLEVRYPQIVLIDSTALRSSLYDSQAKWGVSTRYHWFKGYKLHLCTTAEGIILSHVLTTANRNDAAVAPELLVSLKQWDIEFVLGDAAYDSEKVRQTAEQSGILFISPINRRNSEERKDAYCKLAHYFRIPFSNYFRRIRK
;
A
#
# COMPACT_ATOMS: atom_id res chain seq x y z
N MET A 1 6.42 21.37 19.69
CA MET A 1 7.84 21.41 20.10
C MET A 1 8.68 20.83 18.99
N ILE A 2 9.44 21.71 18.33
CA ILE A 2 10.49 21.37 17.38
C ILE A 2 11.74 21.25 18.24
N SER A 3 12.23 20.04 18.49
CA SER A 3 13.53 19.82 19.13
C SER A 3 13.92 18.36 18.98
N ASN A 4 14.56 18.07 17.85
CA ASN A 4 15.69 17.15 17.68
C ASN A 4 15.88 16.92 16.18
N TRP A 5 16.19 18.00 15.48
CA TRP A 5 17.00 17.89 14.29
C TRP A 5 18.44 17.82 14.80
N ASN A 6 18.94 16.60 15.05
CA ASN A 6 20.35 16.40 15.34
C ASN A 6 21.14 16.84 14.11
N SER A 7 21.75 17.99 14.26
CA SER A 7 22.68 18.65 13.36
C SER A 7 24.05 17.96 13.43
N GLU A 8 24.12 16.68 13.04
CA GLU A 8 25.40 15.95 12.94
C GLU A 8 25.67 15.34 11.55
N HIS A 9 24.81 15.60 10.56
CA HIS A 9 25.14 15.32 9.17
C HIS A 9 25.12 16.63 8.41
N ALA A 10 26.30 17.23 8.27
CA ALA A 10 26.55 18.16 7.18
C ALA A 10 26.11 17.47 5.89
N TRP A 11 24.99 17.92 5.33
CA TRP A 11 24.45 17.39 4.09
C TRP A 11 25.49 17.64 2.99
N THR A 12 26.35 16.67 2.71
CA THR A 12 26.91 16.54 1.38
C THR A 12 25.73 16.50 0.41
N TYR A 13 25.83 17.24 -0.69
CA TYR A 13 24.74 17.53 -1.64
C TYR A 13 24.21 16.30 -2.41
N GLU A 14 24.42 15.10 -1.89
CA GLU A 14 24.05 13.84 -2.50
C GLU A 14 22.70 13.37 -1.96
N ILE A 15 21.83 13.00 -2.89
CA ILE A 15 20.54 12.39 -2.56
C ILE A 15 20.83 11.02 -1.95
N ASP A 16 20.06 10.64 -0.93
CA ASP A 16 20.14 9.31 -0.33
C ASP A 16 20.13 8.20 -1.41
N PRO A 17 21.06 7.22 -1.37
CA PRO A 17 21.18 6.19 -2.41
C PRO A 17 19.91 5.37 -2.66
N ILE A 18 19.09 5.15 -1.63
CA ILE A 18 17.82 4.42 -1.75
C ILE A 18 16.84 5.26 -2.56
N LEU A 19 16.77 6.55 -2.26
CA LEU A 19 15.90 7.49 -2.96
C LEU A 19 16.35 7.66 -4.42
N GLU A 20 17.66 7.66 -4.67
CA GLU A 20 18.21 7.68 -6.02
C GLU A 20 17.89 6.40 -6.81
N ALA A 21 18.09 5.23 -6.22
CA ALA A 21 17.74 3.95 -6.85
C ALA A 21 16.24 3.87 -7.18
N LEU A 22 15.39 4.32 -6.25
CA LEU A 22 13.95 4.43 -6.46
C LEU A 22 13.61 5.37 -7.62
N PHE A 23 14.29 6.51 -7.73
CA PHE A 23 14.03 7.47 -8.80
C PHE A 23 14.49 6.94 -10.16
N ARG A 24 15.62 6.24 -10.22
CA ARG A 24 16.07 5.53 -11.43
C ARG A 24 15.06 4.47 -11.86
N TYR A 25 14.51 3.72 -10.92
CA TYR A 25 13.43 2.77 -11.22
C TYR A 25 12.15 3.47 -11.71
N ILE A 26 11.74 4.58 -11.09
CA ILE A 26 10.58 5.35 -11.58
C ILE A 26 10.80 5.85 -13.02
N ASP A 27 12.04 6.21 -13.37
CA ASP A 27 12.38 6.63 -14.72
C ASP A 27 12.29 5.48 -15.74
N SER A 28 12.56 4.23 -15.36
CA SER A 28 12.42 3.07 -16.25
C SER A 28 10.96 2.64 -16.47
N LEU A 29 10.02 3.06 -15.63
CA LEU A 29 8.61 2.67 -15.76
C LEU A 29 7.98 3.15 -17.08
N SER A 30 7.11 2.34 -17.68
CA SER A 30 6.26 2.76 -18.80
C SER A 30 4.92 3.28 -18.31
N LEU A 31 4.90 4.50 -17.75
CA LEU A 31 3.65 5.15 -17.32
C LEU A 31 2.97 5.88 -18.48
N PRO A 32 1.64 5.76 -18.67
CA PRO A 32 0.92 6.50 -19.70
C PRO A 32 0.96 7.98 -19.36
N GLU A 33 1.50 8.83 -20.24
CA GLU A 33 1.58 10.27 -20.02
C GLU A 33 0.31 11.00 -20.49
N THR A 34 0.11 12.23 -20.02
CA THR A 34 -1.00 13.06 -20.52
C THR A 34 -0.59 13.66 -21.86
N PRO A 35 -1.33 13.43 -22.96
CA PRO A 35 -0.98 14.01 -24.25
C PRO A 35 -1.04 15.54 -24.19
N TYR A 36 -0.07 16.19 -24.82
CA TYR A 36 -0.07 17.64 -24.96
C TYR A 36 -1.06 18.04 -26.06
N VAL A 37 -1.96 18.97 -25.75
CA VAL A 37 -2.93 19.51 -26.71
C VAL A 37 -2.57 20.95 -27.02
N THR A 38 -2.69 21.86 -26.05
CA THR A 38 -2.29 23.27 -26.16
C THR A 38 -1.92 23.84 -24.78
N GLY A 39 -1.14 24.93 -24.75
CA GLY A 39 -0.79 25.68 -23.53
C GLY A 39 0.54 25.25 -22.89
N ARG A 40 0.63 25.28 -21.56
CA ARG A 40 1.83 24.83 -20.84
C ARG A 40 1.91 23.29 -20.90
N PRO A 41 3.02 22.68 -21.32
CA PRO A 41 3.18 21.24 -21.32
C PRO A 41 2.87 20.63 -19.94
N PRO A 42 2.13 19.51 -19.89
CA PRO A 42 1.84 18.86 -18.62
C PRO A 42 3.13 18.35 -17.98
N VAL A 43 3.17 18.41 -16.64
CA VAL A 43 4.27 17.81 -15.88
C VAL A 43 4.15 16.29 -15.99
N SER A 44 5.27 15.62 -16.28
CA SER A 44 5.31 14.16 -16.36
C SER A 44 4.78 13.51 -15.09
N LYS A 45 4.00 12.43 -15.26
CA LYS A 45 3.51 11.61 -14.15
C LYS A 45 4.66 10.98 -13.37
N LYS A 46 5.76 10.61 -14.02
CA LYS A 46 6.98 10.13 -13.35
C LYS A 46 7.54 11.17 -12.38
N SER A 47 7.66 12.42 -12.82
CA SER A 47 8.12 13.53 -11.97
C SER A 47 7.21 13.76 -10.77
N LEU A 48 5.89 13.70 -10.97
CA LEU A 48 4.92 13.83 -9.87
C LEU A 48 4.95 12.62 -8.93
N LEU A 49 5.18 11.41 -9.45
CA LEU A 49 5.35 10.20 -8.65
C LEU A 49 6.59 10.29 -7.75
N LYS A 50 7.73 10.73 -8.28
CA LYS A 50 8.94 11.02 -7.49
C LYS A 50 8.65 12.01 -6.36
N CYS A 51 7.87 13.06 -6.62
CA CYS A 51 7.45 14.01 -5.58
C CYS A 51 6.58 13.37 -4.49
N PHE A 52 5.70 12.43 -4.83
CA PHE A 52 4.93 11.69 -3.83
C PHE A 52 5.80 10.72 -3.03
N PHE A 53 6.82 10.12 -3.64
CA PHE A 53 7.80 9.33 -2.90
C PHE A 53 8.66 10.18 -1.97
N LEU A 54 9.10 11.38 -2.38
CA LEU A 54 9.72 12.35 -1.45
C LEU A 54 8.80 12.66 -0.28
N LYS A 55 7.52 12.90 -0.56
CA LYS A 55 6.52 13.16 0.47
C LYS A 55 6.47 12.03 1.49
N THR A 56 6.49 10.78 1.05
CA THR A 56 6.48 9.60 1.92
C THR A 56 7.81 9.42 2.66
N TYR A 57 8.93 9.48 1.94
CA TYR A 57 10.28 9.31 2.48
C TYR A 57 10.58 10.30 3.62
N PHE A 58 10.25 11.57 3.43
CA PHE A 58 10.42 12.61 4.46
C PHE A 58 9.22 12.76 5.41
N SER A 59 8.25 11.84 5.38
CA SER A 59 7.05 11.89 6.22
C SER A 59 6.30 13.24 6.17
N ILE A 60 6.27 13.87 5.00
CA ILE A 60 5.62 15.16 4.77
C ILE A 60 4.10 14.94 4.79
N ASP A 61 3.41 15.54 5.74
CA ASP A 61 1.99 15.25 6.00
C ASP A 61 0.99 15.83 4.98
N SER A 62 1.38 16.77 4.13
CA SER A 62 0.45 17.49 3.24
C SER A 62 1.08 17.93 1.92
N LEU A 63 0.27 18.00 0.87
CA LEU A 63 0.70 18.49 -0.44
C LEU A 63 1.17 19.96 -0.39
N ARG A 64 0.59 20.78 0.50
CA ARG A 64 1.04 22.17 0.71
C ARG A 64 2.47 22.23 1.25
N LYS A 65 2.81 21.39 2.24
CA LYS A 65 4.18 21.31 2.75
C LYS A 65 5.15 20.76 1.70
N LEU A 66 4.72 19.77 0.91
CA LEU A 66 5.52 19.26 -0.22
C LEU A 66 5.88 20.39 -1.19
N VAL A 67 4.90 21.18 -1.63
CA VAL A 67 5.15 22.33 -2.54
C VAL A 67 6.13 23.33 -1.93
N ARG A 68 5.99 23.68 -0.65
CA ARG A 68 6.92 24.59 0.04
C ARG A 68 8.34 24.03 0.11
N ILE A 69 8.49 22.73 0.38
CA ILE A 69 9.79 22.04 0.41
C ILE A 69 10.42 22.05 -0.98
N LEU A 70 9.66 21.72 -2.02
CA LEU A 70 10.15 21.79 -3.40
C LEU A 70 10.57 23.21 -3.76
N GLN A 71 9.80 24.24 -3.40
CA GLN A 71 10.15 25.65 -3.66
C GLN A 71 11.44 26.08 -2.96
N ARG A 72 11.66 25.61 -1.72
CA ARG A 72 12.83 25.96 -0.92
C ARG A 72 14.11 25.24 -1.38
N PHE A 73 14.01 23.98 -1.79
CA PHE A 73 15.17 23.14 -2.06
C PHE A 73 15.24 22.75 -3.55
N ARG A 74 16.11 23.44 -4.30
CA ARG A 74 16.34 23.18 -5.74
C ARG A 74 16.85 21.75 -6.02
N CYS A 75 17.57 21.11 -5.09
CA CYS A 75 18.01 19.73 -5.24
C CYS A 75 16.83 18.77 -5.44
N PHE A 76 15.75 18.89 -4.66
CA PHE A 76 14.56 18.05 -4.81
C PHE A 76 13.77 18.34 -6.10
N GLN A 77 13.80 19.58 -6.58
CA GLN A 77 13.22 19.89 -7.91
C GLN A 77 13.97 19.13 -9.00
N ARG A 78 15.32 19.22 -9.01
CA ARG A 78 16.17 18.51 -9.98
C ARG A 78 16.00 16.99 -9.87
N ALA A 79 16.00 16.45 -8.66
CA ALA A 79 15.80 15.03 -8.39
C ALA A 79 14.49 14.49 -8.99
N CYS A 80 13.42 15.27 -8.87
CA CYS A 80 12.11 14.94 -9.44
C CYS A 80 11.97 15.28 -10.93
N GLY A 81 12.98 15.87 -11.58
CA GLY A 81 12.90 16.32 -12.97
C GLY A 81 11.97 17.54 -13.18
N LEU A 82 11.84 18.41 -12.17
CA LEU A 82 11.03 19.62 -12.24
C LEU A 82 11.88 20.84 -12.62
N GLY A 83 11.54 21.49 -13.75
CA GLY A 83 12.10 22.81 -14.10
C GLY A 83 11.54 23.96 -13.26
N GLU A 84 10.25 23.85 -12.89
CA GLU A 84 9.57 24.77 -11.98
C GLU A 84 8.61 23.96 -11.10
N VAL A 85 8.37 24.43 -9.87
CA VAL A 85 7.42 23.77 -8.97
C VAL A 85 5.99 24.00 -9.44
N PRO A 86 5.23 22.93 -9.75
CA PRO A 86 3.84 23.07 -10.19
C PRO A 86 2.93 23.60 -9.09
N HIS A 87 1.79 24.16 -9.47
CA HIS A 87 0.76 24.54 -8.51
C HIS A 87 0.20 23.32 -7.75
N LEU A 88 -0.29 23.54 -6.52
CA LEU A 88 -0.88 22.51 -5.65
C LEU A 88 -1.95 21.66 -6.34
N SER A 89 -2.76 22.29 -7.20
CA SER A 89 -3.84 21.61 -7.95
C SER A 89 -3.31 20.56 -8.93
N THR A 90 -2.09 20.72 -9.46
CA THR A 90 -1.44 19.72 -10.32
C THR A 90 -1.11 18.46 -9.53
N PHE A 91 -0.54 18.61 -8.33
CA PHE A 91 -0.30 17.49 -7.43
C PHE A 91 -1.60 16.80 -7.00
N SER A 92 -2.63 17.56 -6.67
CA SER A 92 -3.94 16.99 -6.28
C SER A 92 -4.56 16.15 -7.40
N ARG A 93 -4.56 16.67 -8.64
CA ARG A 93 -5.06 15.96 -9.82
C ARG A 93 -4.25 14.71 -10.12
N ALA A 94 -2.93 14.78 -10.02
CA ALA A 94 -2.07 13.62 -10.23
C ALA A 94 -2.28 12.55 -9.15
N ALA A 95 -2.41 12.93 -7.88
CA ALA A 95 -2.72 11.97 -6.81
C ALA A 95 -4.05 11.27 -7.03
N LYS A 96 -5.07 11.99 -7.52
CA LYS A 96 -6.36 11.40 -7.93
C LYS A 96 -6.16 10.41 -9.07
N TRP A 97 -5.45 10.80 -10.13
CA TRP A 97 -5.19 9.93 -11.27
C TRP A 97 -4.41 8.66 -10.88
N PHE A 98 -3.37 8.77 -10.04
CA PHE A 98 -2.64 7.60 -9.54
C PHE A 98 -3.54 6.66 -8.73
N ARG A 99 -4.44 7.19 -7.92
CA ARG A 99 -5.39 6.38 -7.16
C ARG A 99 -6.37 5.63 -8.05
N GLU A 100 -6.87 6.28 -9.09
CA GLU A 100 -7.96 5.74 -9.92
C GLU A 100 -7.46 4.87 -11.08
N GLN A 101 -6.28 5.16 -11.63
CA GLN A 101 -5.79 4.55 -12.87
C GLN A 101 -4.31 4.18 -12.81
N GLY A 102 -3.48 5.01 -12.16
CA GLY A 102 -2.03 4.84 -12.22
C GLY A 102 -1.48 3.68 -11.39
N PHE A 103 -2.06 3.40 -10.22
CA PHE A 103 -1.55 2.37 -9.31
C PHE A 103 -1.63 0.97 -9.92
N PRO A 104 -2.75 0.50 -10.52
CA PRO A 104 -2.79 -0.81 -11.17
C PRO A 104 -1.73 -0.99 -12.26
N VAL A 105 -1.48 0.06 -13.07
CA VAL A 105 -0.46 0.04 -14.13
C VAL A 105 0.94 -0.08 -13.53
N PHE A 106 1.26 0.77 -12.56
CA PHE A 106 2.53 0.73 -11.84
C PHE A 106 2.76 -0.62 -11.15
N HIS A 107 1.74 -1.14 -10.47
CA HIS A 107 1.79 -2.37 -9.71
C HIS A 107 2.00 -3.60 -10.60
N ALA A 108 1.30 -3.68 -11.75
CA ALA A 108 1.49 -4.75 -12.72
C ALA A 108 2.91 -4.75 -13.31
N GLN A 109 3.45 -3.57 -13.66
CA GLN A 109 4.82 -3.46 -14.15
C GLN A 109 5.83 -3.89 -13.08
N LEU A 110 5.64 -3.46 -11.83
CA LEU A 110 6.51 -3.85 -10.72
C LEU A 110 6.53 -5.37 -10.49
N LEU A 111 5.37 -6.02 -10.54
CA LEU A 111 5.30 -7.48 -10.41
C LEU A 111 6.04 -8.21 -11.54
N LYS A 112 5.98 -7.66 -12.75
CA LYS A 112 6.71 -8.17 -13.92
C LYS A 112 8.22 -7.97 -13.77
N ASP A 113 8.65 -6.78 -13.36
CA ASP A 113 10.07 -6.42 -13.21
C ASP A 113 10.74 -7.20 -12.07
N LEU A 114 9.97 -7.57 -11.04
CA LEU A 114 10.41 -8.45 -9.96
C LEU A 114 10.38 -9.94 -10.34
N GLU A 115 9.91 -10.27 -11.54
CA GLU A 115 9.77 -11.64 -12.04
C GLU A 115 9.10 -12.58 -11.03
N VAL A 116 8.01 -12.12 -10.39
CA VAL A 116 7.24 -12.97 -9.47
C VAL A 116 6.65 -14.13 -10.28
N ARG A 117 6.95 -15.37 -9.90
CA ARG A 117 6.45 -16.55 -10.64
C ARG A 117 5.67 -17.53 -9.76
N TYR A 118 6.10 -17.80 -8.53
CA TYR A 118 5.53 -18.87 -7.70
C TYR A 118 5.51 -18.54 -6.19
N PRO A 119 4.65 -17.61 -5.75
CA PRO A 119 4.48 -17.37 -4.32
C PRO A 119 3.65 -18.51 -3.71
N GLN A 120 4.30 -19.60 -3.28
CA GLN A 120 3.60 -20.74 -2.65
C GLN A 120 2.76 -20.32 -1.42
N ILE A 121 3.27 -19.35 -0.64
CA ILE A 121 2.62 -18.84 0.56
C ILE A 121 2.35 -17.35 0.40
N VAL A 122 1.08 -16.99 0.60
CA VAL A 122 0.61 -15.61 0.59
C VAL A 122 0.00 -15.25 1.94
N LEU A 123 0.27 -14.04 2.41
CA LEU A 123 -0.23 -13.49 3.65
C LEU A 123 -1.33 -12.47 3.34
N ILE A 124 -2.48 -12.58 4.00
CA ILE A 124 -3.55 -11.58 3.95
C ILE A 124 -3.63 -10.81 5.28
N ASP A 125 -3.58 -9.49 5.21
CA ASP A 125 -3.77 -8.61 6.38
C ASP A 125 -4.39 -7.28 5.96
N SER A 126 -5.08 -6.64 6.91
CA SER A 126 -5.60 -5.29 6.75
C SER A 126 -4.86 -4.30 7.63
N THR A 127 -4.58 -3.10 7.11
CA THR A 127 -3.99 -2.01 7.88
C THR A 127 -4.90 -0.80 7.93
N ALA A 128 -5.13 -0.30 9.15
CA ALA A 128 -5.94 0.88 9.38
C ALA A 128 -5.19 2.16 8.99
N LEU A 129 -5.81 2.96 8.12
CA LEU A 129 -5.31 4.23 7.65
C LEU A 129 -6.20 5.35 8.18
N ARG A 130 -5.74 6.07 9.22
CA ARG A 130 -6.48 7.21 9.78
C ARG A 130 -6.55 8.34 8.76
N SER A 131 -7.74 8.93 8.65
CA SER A 131 -7.95 10.15 7.87
C SER A 131 -8.33 11.31 8.78
N SER A 132 -8.38 12.51 8.20
CA SER A 132 -8.89 13.71 8.86
C SER A 132 -10.36 13.56 9.25
N LEU A 133 -10.76 14.20 10.34
CA LEU A 133 -12.17 14.29 10.71
C LEU A 133 -13.01 14.99 9.63
N TYR A 134 -12.39 15.86 8.82
CA TYR A 134 -13.05 16.60 7.73
C TYR A 134 -13.09 15.85 6.40
N ASP A 135 -12.50 14.65 6.31
CA ASP A 135 -12.61 13.83 5.11
C ASP A 135 -14.05 13.30 4.98
N SER A 136 -14.76 13.73 3.94
CA SER A 136 -16.15 13.36 3.70
C SER A 136 -16.31 11.93 3.16
N GLN A 137 -15.26 11.37 2.56
CA GLN A 137 -15.25 10.02 2.00
C GLN A 137 -14.92 8.97 3.07
N ALA A 138 -14.11 9.33 4.08
CA ALA A 138 -13.75 8.46 5.18
C ALA A 138 -14.95 8.10 6.08
N LYS A 139 -14.99 6.86 6.57
CA LYS A 139 -16.02 6.38 7.52
C LYS A 139 -15.39 5.97 8.84
N TRP A 140 -16.21 5.88 9.88
CA TRP A 140 -15.79 5.36 11.18
C TRP A 140 -15.71 3.83 11.15
N GLY A 141 -14.68 3.27 11.74
CA GLY A 141 -14.52 1.84 11.94
C GLY A 141 -13.70 1.55 13.18
N VAL A 142 -13.47 0.27 13.44
CA VAL A 142 -12.70 -0.19 14.60
C VAL A 142 -11.43 -0.91 14.12
N SER A 143 -10.31 -0.63 14.78
CA SER A 143 -9.07 -1.39 14.64
C SER A 143 -8.46 -1.67 16.00
N THR A 144 -7.66 -2.72 16.10
CA THR A 144 -6.92 -3.04 17.33
C THR A 144 -6.01 -1.89 17.75
N ARG A 145 -5.36 -1.23 16.79
CA ARG A 145 -4.39 -0.16 17.05
C ARG A 145 -5.03 1.16 17.48
N TYR A 146 -6.11 1.56 16.83
CA TYR A 146 -6.69 2.90 17.01
C TYR A 146 -8.04 2.89 17.73
N HIS A 147 -8.56 1.71 18.07
CA HIS A 147 -9.94 1.55 18.51
C HIS A 147 -10.88 2.17 17.46
N TRP A 148 -11.84 3.00 17.87
CA TRP A 148 -12.67 3.77 16.94
C TRP A 148 -11.84 4.82 16.21
N PHE A 149 -11.83 4.75 14.88
CA PHE A 149 -11.14 5.71 14.04
C PHE A 149 -11.94 6.05 12.78
N LYS A 150 -11.82 7.30 12.32
CA LYS A 150 -12.31 7.71 11.01
C LYS A 150 -11.21 7.53 9.97
N GLY A 151 -11.50 6.78 8.90
CA GLY A 151 -10.50 6.55 7.87
C GLY A 151 -10.85 5.44 6.90
N TYR A 152 -9.80 4.73 6.50
CA TYR A 152 -9.79 3.66 5.51
C TYR A 152 -9.09 2.43 6.07
N LYS A 153 -9.22 1.32 5.36
CA LYS A 153 -8.43 0.10 5.54
C LYS A 153 -7.81 -0.26 4.21
N LEU A 154 -6.51 -0.55 4.22
CA LEU A 154 -5.81 -1.14 3.07
C LEU A 154 -5.65 -2.62 3.36
N HIS A 155 -6.31 -3.45 2.58
CA HIS A 155 -6.21 -4.90 2.63
C HIS A 155 -5.18 -5.35 1.61
N LEU A 156 -4.23 -6.18 2.02
CA LEU A 156 -3.09 -6.59 1.22
C LEU A 156 -2.99 -8.10 1.18
N CYS A 157 -2.63 -8.64 0.02
CA CYS A 157 -2.07 -9.97 -0.13
C CYS A 157 -0.61 -9.83 -0.50
N THR A 158 0.30 -10.37 0.32
CA THR A 158 1.75 -10.27 0.11
C THR A 158 2.41 -11.64 0.07
N THR A 159 3.53 -11.75 -0.64
CA THR A 159 4.44 -12.90 -0.50
C THR A 159 5.12 -12.88 0.88
N ALA A 160 5.85 -13.95 1.20
CA ALA A 160 6.68 -14.02 2.41
C ALA A 160 7.82 -12.97 2.40
N GLU A 161 8.27 -12.52 1.23
CA GLU A 161 9.30 -11.49 1.04
C GLU A 161 8.72 -10.07 1.16
N GLY A 162 7.39 -9.94 1.26
CA GLY A 162 6.70 -8.65 1.37
C GLY A 162 6.33 -8.01 0.02
N ILE A 163 6.41 -8.75 -1.08
CA ILE A 163 5.92 -8.27 -2.38
C ILE A 163 4.39 -8.27 -2.35
N ILE A 164 3.78 -7.12 -2.64
CA ILE A 164 2.32 -6.99 -2.69
C ILE A 164 1.82 -7.62 -3.99
N LEU A 165 1.05 -8.69 -3.93
CA LEU A 165 0.44 -9.34 -5.10
C LEU A 165 -0.93 -8.76 -5.44
N SER A 166 -1.68 -8.37 -4.42
CA SER A 166 -3.00 -7.76 -4.57
C SER A 166 -3.31 -6.83 -3.41
N HIS A 167 -4.19 -5.87 -3.66
CA HIS A 167 -4.57 -4.86 -2.69
C HIS A 167 -5.99 -4.36 -2.93
N VAL A 168 -6.70 -4.02 -1.86
CA VAL A 168 -8.00 -3.35 -1.92
C VAL A 168 -8.04 -2.26 -0.86
N LEU A 169 -8.42 -1.04 -1.24
CA LEU A 169 -8.62 0.08 -0.32
C LEU A 169 -10.12 0.26 -0.06
N THR A 170 -10.53 0.16 1.20
CA THR A 170 -11.92 0.36 1.61
C THR A 170 -12.05 1.46 2.66
N THR A 171 -13.27 1.96 2.89
CA THR A 171 -13.57 2.75 4.09
C THR A 171 -13.46 1.90 5.36
N ALA A 172 -13.21 2.53 6.52
CA ALA A 172 -12.88 1.81 7.75
C ALA A 172 -14.01 0.91 8.31
N ASN A 173 -15.26 1.15 7.92
CA ASN A 173 -16.43 0.38 8.36
C ASN A 173 -16.56 -0.98 7.67
N ARG A 174 -15.71 -1.31 6.69
CA ARG A 174 -15.72 -2.63 6.04
C ARG A 174 -15.03 -3.68 6.93
N ASN A 175 -15.66 -4.85 7.01
CA ASN A 175 -15.11 -6.03 7.67
C ASN A 175 -14.13 -6.73 6.71
N ASP A 176 -13.04 -7.24 7.25
CA ASP A 176 -11.92 -7.83 6.52
C ASP A 176 -12.36 -9.11 5.79
N ALA A 177 -13.15 -9.97 6.45
CA ALA A 177 -13.76 -11.15 5.82
C ALA A 177 -14.69 -10.81 4.63
N ALA A 178 -15.28 -9.62 4.60
CA ALA A 178 -16.15 -9.22 3.49
C ALA A 178 -15.35 -8.81 2.23
N VAL A 179 -14.08 -8.42 2.40
CA VAL A 179 -13.18 -7.98 1.32
C VAL A 179 -12.31 -9.13 0.80
N ALA A 180 -11.95 -10.08 1.66
CA ALA A 180 -11.10 -11.21 1.30
C ALA A 180 -11.50 -11.98 0.03
N PRO A 181 -12.80 -12.22 -0.28
CA PRO A 181 -13.17 -12.90 -1.53
C PRO A 181 -12.66 -12.18 -2.79
N GLU A 182 -12.69 -10.84 -2.83
CA GLU A 182 -12.18 -10.05 -3.95
C GLU A 182 -10.66 -10.24 -4.12
N LEU A 183 -9.94 -10.22 -2.99
CA LEU A 183 -8.50 -10.47 -2.96
C LEU A 183 -8.16 -11.89 -3.42
N LEU A 184 -8.83 -12.91 -2.90
CA LEU A 184 -8.59 -14.31 -3.27
C LEU A 184 -8.83 -14.58 -4.77
N VAL A 185 -9.88 -13.99 -5.35
CA VAL A 185 -10.13 -14.12 -6.79
C VAL A 185 -9.00 -13.49 -7.62
N SER A 186 -8.47 -12.34 -7.19
CA SER A 186 -7.34 -11.70 -7.89
C SER A 186 -6.03 -12.50 -7.82
N LEU A 187 -5.94 -13.45 -6.88
CA LEU A 187 -4.78 -14.32 -6.72
C LEU A 187 -4.76 -15.50 -7.69
N LYS A 188 -5.87 -15.81 -8.39
CA LYS A 188 -5.96 -16.94 -9.35
C LYS A 188 -4.95 -16.90 -10.50
N GLN A 189 -4.39 -15.73 -10.79
CA GLN A 189 -3.35 -15.57 -11.81
C GLN A 189 -1.99 -16.12 -11.37
N TRP A 190 -1.83 -16.43 -10.07
CA TRP A 190 -0.61 -16.95 -9.47
C TRP A 190 -0.81 -18.41 -9.06
N ASP A 191 0.27 -19.17 -9.08
CA ASP A 191 0.31 -20.51 -8.54
C ASP A 191 0.60 -20.44 -7.03
N ILE A 192 -0.47 -20.48 -6.22
CA ILE A 192 -0.45 -20.30 -4.76
C ILE A 192 -1.04 -21.54 -4.10
N GLU A 193 -0.30 -22.10 -3.14
CA GLU A 193 -0.75 -23.26 -2.38
C GLU A 193 -1.52 -22.83 -1.12
N PHE A 194 -0.97 -21.88 -0.36
CA PHE A 194 -1.52 -21.44 0.91
C PHE A 194 -1.74 -19.93 0.97
N VAL A 195 -2.90 -19.53 1.48
CA VAL A 195 -3.12 -18.16 1.97
C VAL A 195 -3.32 -18.19 3.49
N LEU A 196 -2.53 -17.41 4.21
CA LEU A 196 -2.56 -17.30 5.66
C LEU A 196 -3.20 -15.98 6.07
N GLY A 197 -4.26 -16.05 6.88
CA GLY A 197 -4.96 -14.90 7.43
C GLY A 197 -5.17 -15.00 8.93
N ASP A 198 -5.50 -13.88 9.57
CA ASP A 198 -5.89 -13.88 10.97
C ASP A 198 -7.36 -14.31 11.18
N ALA A 199 -7.80 -14.37 12.44
CA ALA A 199 -9.15 -14.79 12.78
C ALA A 199 -10.24 -13.82 12.25
N ALA A 200 -9.91 -12.58 11.87
CA ALA A 200 -10.90 -11.66 11.31
C ALA A 200 -11.36 -12.08 9.91
N TYR A 201 -10.62 -12.98 9.24
CA TYR A 201 -10.96 -13.52 7.93
C TYR A 201 -11.76 -14.84 7.98
N ASP A 202 -11.92 -15.45 9.16
CA ASP A 202 -12.69 -16.69 9.31
C ASP A 202 -14.19 -16.45 9.03
N SER A 203 -14.62 -16.87 7.84
CA SER A 203 -16.00 -16.90 7.41
C SER A 203 -16.23 -17.97 6.35
N GLU A 204 -17.47 -18.47 6.28
CA GLU A 204 -17.87 -19.47 5.28
C GLU A 204 -17.61 -18.98 3.84
N LYS A 205 -17.94 -17.72 3.56
CA LYS A 205 -17.74 -17.13 2.23
C LYS A 205 -16.27 -17.09 1.82
N VAL A 206 -15.36 -16.77 2.75
CA VAL A 206 -13.92 -16.73 2.47
C VAL A 206 -13.41 -18.13 2.15
N ARG A 207 -13.79 -19.14 2.94
CA ARG A 207 -13.41 -20.54 2.70
C ARG A 207 -13.90 -21.06 1.36
N GLN A 208 -15.19 -20.87 1.05
CA GLN A 208 -15.76 -21.26 -0.23
C GLN A 208 -15.06 -20.58 -1.41
N THR A 209 -14.73 -19.30 -1.29
CA THR A 209 -14.02 -18.57 -2.35
C THR A 209 -12.60 -19.08 -2.55
N ALA A 210 -11.90 -19.42 -1.46
CA ALA A 210 -10.56 -19.98 -1.52
C ALA A 210 -10.57 -21.36 -2.20
N GLU A 211 -11.50 -22.23 -1.81
CA GLU A 211 -11.69 -23.56 -2.41
C GLU A 211 -12.01 -23.47 -3.91
N GLN A 212 -12.93 -22.57 -4.30
CA GLN A 212 -13.23 -22.27 -5.71
C GLN A 212 -12.06 -21.63 -6.48
N SER A 213 -11.02 -21.19 -5.77
CA SER A 213 -9.79 -20.65 -6.34
C SER A 213 -8.65 -21.66 -6.32
N GLY A 214 -8.87 -22.88 -5.81
CA GLY A 214 -7.82 -23.89 -5.65
C GLY A 214 -6.81 -23.55 -4.56
N ILE A 215 -7.12 -22.59 -3.69
CA ILE A 215 -6.21 -22.08 -2.66
C ILE A 215 -6.57 -22.69 -1.31
N LEU A 216 -5.57 -23.17 -0.58
CA LEU A 216 -5.78 -23.56 0.81
C LEU A 216 -5.73 -22.34 1.74
N PHE A 217 -6.89 -21.90 2.22
CA PHE A 217 -6.97 -20.81 3.17
C PHE A 217 -6.86 -21.29 4.61
N ILE A 218 -5.88 -20.77 5.36
CA ILE A 218 -5.63 -21.11 6.76
C ILE A 218 -5.81 -19.85 7.62
N SER A 219 -6.74 -19.92 8.56
CA SER A 219 -6.95 -18.89 9.58
C SER A 219 -7.34 -19.51 10.92
N PRO A 220 -7.02 -18.88 12.07
CA PRO A 220 -7.58 -19.27 13.35
C PRO A 220 -9.11 -19.05 13.39
N ILE A 221 -9.80 -19.83 14.22
CA ILE A 221 -11.26 -19.69 14.43
C ILE A 221 -11.58 -18.34 15.06
N ASN A 222 -12.54 -17.63 14.48
CA ASN A 222 -13.11 -16.46 15.10
C ASN A 222 -14.08 -16.85 16.21
N ARG A 223 -13.65 -16.70 17.47
CA ARG A 223 -14.47 -16.99 18.65
C ARG A 223 -15.80 -16.22 18.69
N ARG A 224 -15.93 -15.11 17.94
CA ARG A 224 -17.15 -14.29 17.87
C ARG A 224 -18.25 -14.88 16.98
N ASN A 225 -17.91 -15.79 16.07
CA ASN A 225 -18.88 -16.46 15.17
C ASN A 225 -19.41 -17.81 15.75
N SER A 226 -19.09 -18.11 17.01
CA SER A 226 -19.64 -19.17 17.90
C SER A 226 -20.06 -20.51 17.27
N GLU A 227 -19.18 -21.51 17.39
CA GLU A 227 -19.37 -22.89 17.86
C GLU A 227 -17.99 -23.57 17.71
N GLU A 228 -17.61 -24.50 18.58
CA GLU A 228 -16.30 -25.18 18.51
C GLU A 228 -16.14 -25.96 17.20
N ARG A 229 -15.73 -25.30 16.11
CA ARG A 229 -15.25 -25.99 14.92
C ARG A 229 -13.94 -26.70 15.25
N LYS A 230 -13.86 -27.98 14.91
CA LYS A 230 -12.67 -28.83 15.08
C LYS A 230 -12.14 -29.33 13.72
N ASP A 231 -12.19 -28.48 12.69
CA ASP A 231 -11.67 -28.88 11.39
C ASP A 231 -10.12 -28.93 11.38
N ALA A 232 -9.56 -29.68 10.43
CA ALA A 232 -8.11 -29.92 10.35
C ALA A 232 -7.31 -28.63 10.12
N TYR A 233 -7.89 -27.66 9.41
CA TYR A 233 -7.27 -26.37 9.11
C TYR A 233 -7.07 -25.53 10.38
N CYS A 234 -8.02 -25.58 11.31
CA CYS A 234 -7.90 -24.95 12.62
C CYS A 234 -6.77 -25.54 13.48
N LYS A 235 -6.48 -26.83 13.34
CA LYS A 235 -5.37 -27.49 14.04
C LYS A 235 -4.01 -27.10 13.45
N LEU A 236 -3.92 -26.94 12.12
CA LEU A 236 -2.70 -26.47 11.44
C LEU A 236 -2.37 -25.01 11.81
N ALA A 237 -3.37 -24.15 11.98
CA ALA A 237 -3.16 -22.77 12.46
C ALA A 237 -2.43 -22.71 13.81
N HIS A 238 -2.56 -23.73 14.67
CA HIS A 238 -1.81 -23.82 15.92
C HIS A 238 -0.29 -24.01 15.71
N TYR A 239 0.10 -24.71 14.64
CA TYR A 239 1.51 -24.87 14.25
C TYR A 239 2.05 -23.59 13.59
N PHE A 240 1.22 -22.86 12.87
CA PHE A 240 1.56 -21.56 12.28
C PHE A 240 1.31 -20.38 13.22
N ARG A 241 1.48 -20.52 14.55
CA ARG A 241 1.49 -19.40 15.52
C ARG A 241 2.74 -18.51 15.35
N ILE A 242 3.00 -18.09 14.11
CA ILE A 242 3.86 -16.98 13.77
C ILE A 242 3.08 -15.73 14.18
N PRO A 243 3.68 -14.78 14.92
CA PRO A 243 3.04 -13.49 15.13
C PRO A 243 3.02 -12.73 13.79
N PHE A 244 2.03 -13.02 12.94
CA PHE A 244 1.84 -12.38 11.63
C PHE A 244 1.75 -10.85 11.75
N SER A 245 1.18 -10.37 12.87
CA SER A 245 1.15 -8.96 13.23
C SER A 245 2.55 -8.32 13.33
N ASN A 246 3.60 -9.11 13.60
CA ASN A 246 4.98 -8.63 13.67
C ASN A 246 5.67 -8.58 12.28
N TYR A 247 5.27 -9.39 11.31
CA TYR A 247 5.87 -9.37 9.97
C TYR A 247 5.50 -8.08 9.23
N PHE A 248 4.22 -7.71 9.26
CA PHE A 248 3.80 -6.41 8.78
C PHE A 248 4.29 -5.25 9.65
N ARG A 249 4.55 -5.44 10.96
CA ARG A 249 5.23 -4.39 11.76
C ARG A 249 6.64 -4.07 11.25
N ARG A 250 7.33 -5.03 10.63
CA ARG A 250 8.69 -4.87 10.10
C ARG A 250 8.71 -4.07 8.80
N ILE A 251 7.66 -4.15 7.98
CA ILE A 251 7.40 -3.27 6.82
C ILE A 251 6.88 -1.89 7.27
N ARG A 252 6.48 -1.73 8.54
CA ARG A 252 5.84 -0.53 9.12
C ARG A 252 6.79 0.33 9.99
N LYS A 253 8.12 0.17 9.90
CA LYS A 253 9.10 1.09 10.51
C LYS A 253 9.81 1.91 9.44
#